data_AF-A0A8H4EQU2-F1
#
_entry.id   AF-A0A8H4EQU2-F1
#
_cell.length_a   1.000
_cell.length_b   1.000
_cell.length_c   1.000
_cell.angle_alpha   90.00
_cell.angle_beta   90.00
_cell.angle_gamma   90.00
#
_symmetry.space_group_name_H-M   'P 1'
#
loop_
_entity.id
_entity.type
_entity.pdbx_description
1 polymer ?
#
loop_
_entity_poly.entity_id
_entity_poly.type
_entity_poly.pdbx_seq_one_letter_code
_entity_poly.pdbx_strand_id
1 'polypeptide(L)'
;MNTLPNECYYAIFNKLERNYRSLFSCALVNRQWCKIIIPILWREPTIHLKDARLIRIFLLTLNTEEQALLIPFKISLPSHPKPLFEYTSYITSVSNDLYDGIKKWLPYKTENELENAIKCSLIAMFLRTSKNLRHLSLNGPICNQTIFENLYKKTTITSMDLCEFKYKAIDGLVTFLNKNSTLTSLNLRSIQLEYEGS
;
A
#
# COMPACT_ATOMS: atom_id res chain seq x y z
N MET A 1 -1.59 34.71 22.61
CA MET A 1 -2.71 33.86 22.17
C MET A 1 -2.40 32.44 22.61
N ASN A 2 -3.27 31.83 23.41
CA ASN A 2 -3.10 30.45 23.85
C ASN A 2 -3.50 29.52 22.71
N THR A 3 -2.52 29.02 21.97
CA THR A 3 -2.74 27.98 20.96
C THR A 3 -3.01 26.65 21.68
N LEU A 4 -4.07 25.95 21.28
CA LEU A 4 -4.35 24.61 21.81
C LEU A 4 -3.13 23.68 21.55
N PRO A 5 -2.80 22.76 22.47
CA PRO A 5 -1.80 21.73 22.22
C PRO A 5 -2.17 20.83 21.03
N ASN A 6 -1.17 20.22 20.41
CA ASN A 6 -1.37 19.37 19.23
C ASN A 6 -2.21 18.13 19.54
N GLU A 7 -2.11 17.63 20.76
CA GLU A 7 -2.85 16.48 21.28
C GLU A 7 -4.35 16.77 21.26
N CYS A 8 -4.76 18.00 21.59
CA CYS A 8 -6.15 18.42 21.55
C CYS A 8 -6.67 18.49 20.11
N TYR A 9 -5.90 19.10 19.20
CA TYR A 9 -6.25 19.12 17.77
C TYR A 9 -6.33 17.71 17.18
N TYR A 10 -5.37 16.85 17.50
CA TYR A 10 -5.36 15.46 17.07
C TYR A 10 -6.60 14.72 17.57
N ALA A 11 -6.96 14.88 18.85
CA ALA A 11 -8.17 14.26 19.41
C ALA A 11 -9.44 14.71 18.68
N ILE A 12 -9.55 15.99 18.33
CA ILE A 12 -10.68 16.53 17.56
C ILE A 12 -10.69 15.96 16.14
N PHE A 13 -9.59 16.05 15.40
CA PHE A 13 -9.53 15.61 14.01
C PHE A 13 -9.64 14.09 13.86
N ASN A 14 -9.13 13.30 14.82
CA ASN A 14 -9.28 11.84 14.77
C ASN A 14 -10.75 11.42 14.93
N LYS A 15 -11.63 12.23 15.54
CA LYS A 15 -13.08 11.97 15.54
C LYS A 15 -13.71 12.17 14.16
N LEU A 16 -13.04 12.87 13.26
CA LEU A 16 -13.46 13.12 11.88
C LEU A 16 -12.79 12.18 10.87
N GLU A 17 -12.09 11.12 11.30
CA GLU A 17 -11.30 10.24 10.42
C GLU A 17 -12.10 9.66 9.24
N ARG A 18 -13.41 9.42 9.42
CA ARG A 18 -14.31 8.93 8.35
C ARG A 18 -14.89 10.04 7.47
N ASN A 19 -14.75 11.31 7.86
CA ASN A 19 -15.20 12.47 7.11
C ASN A 19 -14.02 13.15 6.40
N TYR A 20 -13.56 12.49 5.34
CA TYR A 20 -12.41 12.93 4.52
C TYR A 20 -12.59 14.35 3.97
N ARG A 21 -13.83 14.77 3.63
CA ARG A 21 -14.11 16.11 3.10
C ARG A 21 -13.84 17.18 4.14
N SER A 22 -14.40 17.02 5.34
CA SER A 22 -14.18 17.97 6.43
C SER A 22 -12.72 18.01 6.86
N LEU A 23 -12.06 16.86 6.97
CA LEU A 23 -10.62 16.81 7.26
C LEU A 23 -9.80 17.54 6.19
N PHE A 24 -10.07 17.31 4.91
CA PHE A 24 -9.39 18.01 3.84
C PHE A 24 -9.59 19.52 3.92
N SER A 25 -10.82 20.00 4.15
CA SER A 25 -11.10 21.42 4.37
C SER A 25 -10.33 21.99 5.57
N CYS A 26 -10.28 21.26 6.69
CA CYS A 26 -9.53 21.67 7.88
C CYS A 26 -8.01 21.70 7.62
N ALA A 27 -7.47 20.79 6.81
CA ALA A 27 -6.04 20.76 6.48
C ALA A 27 -5.57 22.02 5.74
N LEU A 28 -6.48 22.75 5.09
CA LEU A 28 -6.20 23.99 4.35
C LEU A 28 -6.22 25.24 5.23
N VAL A 29 -6.67 25.15 6.48
CA VAL A 29 -6.83 26.32 7.37
C VAL A 29 -5.49 26.93 7.74
N ASN A 30 -4.53 26.13 8.20
CA ASN A 30 -3.18 26.57 8.52
C ASN A 30 -2.17 25.41 8.53
N ARG A 31 -0.87 25.74 8.54
CA ARG A 31 0.22 24.76 8.51
C ARG A 31 0.19 23.78 9.68
N GLN A 32 -0.28 24.21 10.86
CA GLN A 32 -0.31 23.36 12.04
C GLN A 32 -1.38 22.26 11.89
N TRP A 33 -2.57 22.65 11.47
CA TRP A 33 -3.68 21.73 11.20
C TRP A 33 -3.34 20.77 10.06
N CYS A 34 -2.73 21.28 8.99
CA CYS A 34 -2.23 20.48 7.87
C CYS A 34 -1.33 19.34 8.36
N LYS A 35 -0.31 19.64 9.19
CA LYS A 35 0.64 18.64 9.70
C LYS A 35 -0.02 17.56 10.56
N ILE A 36 -1.08 17.88 11.28
CA ILE A 36 -1.81 16.92 12.14
C ILE A 36 -2.76 16.07 11.32
N ILE A 37 -3.47 16.69 10.36
CA ILE A 37 -4.53 16.04 9.59
C ILE A 37 -3.99 15.12 8.51
N ILE A 38 -2.88 15.48 7.84
CA ILE A 38 -2.32 14.67 6.75
C ILE A 38 -2.04 13.22 7.19
N PRO A 39 -1.38 12.94 8.33
CA PRO A 39 -1.24 11.58 8.83
C PRO A 39 -2.57 10.84 9.10
N ILE A 40 -3.62 11.55 9.53
CA ILE A 40 -4.96 10.98 9.79
C ILE A 40 -5.62 10.59 8.45
N LEU A 41 -5.61 11.50 7.47
CA LEU A 41 -6.19 11.28 6.14
C LEU A 41 -5.54 10.10 5.40
N TRP A 42 -4.23 9.94 5.55
CA TRP A 42 -3.46 8.92 4.83
C TRP A 42 -3.34 7.59 5.60
N ARG A 43 -3.95 7.47 6.78
CA ARG A 43 -3.91 6.24 7.57
C ARG A 43 -4.55 5.06 6.83
N GLU A 44 -5.77 5.24 6.34
CA GLU A 44 -6.53 4.22 5.62
C GLU A 44 -7.17 4.79 4.35
N PRO A 45 -6.41 4.97 3.26
CA PRO A 45 -6.95 5.55 2.04
C PRO A 45 -7.82 4.57 1.24
N THR A 46 -8.39 3.52 1.84
CA THR A 46 -9.01 2.36 1.15
C THR A 46 -9.92 2.75 -0.03
N ILE A 47 -10.92 3.61 0.19
CA ILE A 47 -11.82 4.08 -0.89
C ILE A 47 -11.08 4.95 -1.93
N HIS A 48 -10.06 5.68 -1.49
CA HIS A 48 -9.26 6.57 -2.33
C HIS A 48 -8.15 5.84 -3.11
N LEU A 49 -7.76 4.61 -2.73
CA LEU A 49 -6.75 3.81 -3.44
C LEU A 49 -7.15 3.48 -4.88
N LYS A 50 -8.45 3.60 -5.21
CA LYS A 50 -8.97 3.49 -6.59
C LYS A 50 -8.68 4.71 -7.46
N ASP A 51 -8.12 5.79 -6.90
CA ASP A 51 -7.82 7.02 -7.61
C ASP A 51 -6.43 6.96 -8.26
N ALA A 52 -6.38 7.09 -9.59
CA ALA A 52 -5.14 7.09 -10.37
C ALA A 52 -4.14 8.18 -9.91
N ARG A 53 -4.62 9.25 -9.29
CA ARG A 53 -3.76 10.32 -8.74
C ARG A 53 -2.94 9.82 -7.54
N LEU A 54 -3.51 8.93 -6.71
CA LEU A 54 -2.76 8.31 -5.61
C LEU A 54 -1.70 7.35 -6.14
N ILE A 55 -2.03 6.55 -7.15
CA ILE A 55 -1.06 5.67 -7.81
C ILE A 55 0.15 6.47 -8.31
N ARG A 56 -0.09 7.62 -8.95
CA ARG A 56 0.98 8.53 -9.38
C ARG A 56 1.84 9.03 -8.21
N ILE A 57 1.24 9.34 -7.05
CA ILE A 57 2.00 9.72 -5.85
C ILE A 57 2.86 8.56 -5.35
N PHE A 58 2.33 7.34 -5.33
CA PHE A 58 3.10 6.17 -4.90
C PHE A 58 4.25 5.85 -5.84
N LEU A 59 4.04 5.96 -7.15
CA LEU A 59 5.10 5.79 -8.15
C LEU A 59 6.24 6.81 -7.99
N LEU A 60 5.94 8.04 -7.55
CA LEU A 60 6.96 9.06 -7.24
C LEU A 60 7.81 8.74 -6.00
N THR A 61 7.37 7.80 -5.17
CA THR A 61 8.04 7.42 -3.90
C THR A 61 8.85 6.13 -4.00
N LEU A 62 8.90 5.51 -5.18
CA LEU A 62 9.69 4.31 -5.42
C LEU A 62 11.19 4.61 -5.29
N ASN A 63 11.93 3.72 -4.65
CA ASN A 63 13.40 3.75 -4.64
C ASN A 63 13.98 3.09 -5.90
N THR A 64 15.31 3.06 -6.03
CA THR A 64 15.99 2.48 -7.20
C THR A 64 15.70 0.99 -7.39
N GLU A 65 15.59 0.22 -6.31
CA GLU A 65 15.31 -1.23 -6.36
C GLU A 65 13.90 -1.51 -6.87
N GLU A 66 12.90 -0.75 -6.40
CA GLU A 66 11.51 -0.87 -6.81
C GLU A 66 11.32 -0.37 -8.25
N GLN A 67 12.01 0.70 -8.63
CA GLN A 67 12.01 1.18 -10.01
C GLN A 67 12.65 0.17 -10.98
N ALA A 68 13.64 -0.61 -10.52
CA ALA A 68 14.31 -1.61 -11.35
C ALA A 68 13.36 -2.66 -11.90
N LEU A 69 12.29 -2.99 -11.16
CA LEU A 69 11.23 -3.91 -11.60
C LEU A 69 10.46 -3.40 -12.82
N LEU A 70 10.51 -2.09 -13.08
CA LEU A 70 9.73 -1.41 -14.12
C LEU A 70 10.57 -1.11 -15.38
N ILE A 71 11.90 -1.23 -15.28
CA ILE A 71 12.85 -0.98 -16.39
C ILE A 71 12.53 -1.82 -17.64
N PRO A 72 12.25 -3.14 -17.56
CA PRO A 72 12.00 -3.96 -18.74
C PRO A 72 10.83 -3.46 -19.60
N PHE A 73 9.86 -2.82 -18.96
CA PHE A 73 8.63 -2.35 -19.60
C PHE A 73 8.73 -0.93 -20.16
N LYS A 74 9.87 -0.25 -20.00
CA LYS A 74 10.16 1.08 -20.56
C LYS A 74 9.07 2.13 -20.28
N ILE A 75 8.42 2.07 -19.12
CA ILE A 75 7.36 3.00 -18.76
C ILE A 75 7.93 4.38 -18.40
N SER A 76 7.19 5.42 -18.77
CA SER A 76 7.47 6.78 -18.29
C SER A 76 6.94 6.93 -16.86
N LEU A 77 7.85 6.93 -15.89
CA LEU A 77 7.50 7.25 -14.52
C LEU A 77 7.21 8.75 -14.37
N PRO A 78 6.28 9.13 -13.48
CA PRO A 78 5.99 10.54 -13.24
C PRO A 78 7.27 11.27 -12.80
N SER A 79 7.62 12.38 -13.45
CA SER A 79 8.77 13.22 -13.08
C SER A 79 8.27 14.51 -12.39
N HIS A 80 7.90 14.42 -11.13
CA HIS A 80 7.48 15.57 -10.33
C HIS A 80 8.35 15.71 -9.09
N PRO A 81 8.43 16.91 -8.49
CA PRO A 81 9.13 17.09 -7.23
C PRO A 81 8.57 16.13 -6.17
N LYS A 82 9.47 15.68 -5.29
CA LYS A 82 9.13 14.75 -4.22
C LYS A 82 7.93 15.26 -3.41
N PRO A 83 7.03 14.36 -2.98
CA PRO A 83 5.90 14.75 -2.14
C PRO A 83 6.36 15.51 -0.88
N LEU A 84 5.58 16.52 -0.48
CA LEU A 84 5.89 17.34 0.70
C LEU A 84 5.91 16.54 2.01
N PHE A 85 5.14 15.46 2.06
CA PHE A 85 5.05 14.57 3.21
C PHE A 85 5.44 13.14 2.79
N GLU A 86 5.94 12.39 3.76
CA GLU A 86 6.18 10.95 3.65
C GLU A 86 4.85 10.17 3.73
N TYR A 87 3.96 10.41 2.76
CA TYR A 87 2.58 9.91 2.77
C TYR A 87 2.48 8.41 2.98
N THR A 88 3.36 7.64 2.34
CA THR A 88 3.40 6.17 2.40
C THR A 88 3.77 5.65 3.80
N SER A 89 4.47 6.45 4.60
CA SER A 89 4.82 6.11 5.99
C SER A 89 3.61 6.13 6.93
N TYR A 90 2.55 6.85 6.58
CA TYR A 90 1.32 6.96 7.37
C TYR A 90 0.32 5.83 7.11
N ILE A 91 0.46 5.12 5.99
CA ILE A 91 -0.44 4.03 5.58
C ILE A 91 -0.42 2.89 6.61
N THR A 92 -1.61 2.46 7.02
CA THR A 92 -1.81 1.32 7.93
C THR A 92 -2.56 0.15 7.29
N SER A 93 -3.18 0.36 6.12
CA SER A 93 -3.89 -0.68 5.38
C SER A 93 -3.70 -0.52 3.86
N VAL A 94 -3.42 -1.65 3.20
CA VAL A 94 -3.40 -1.77 1.74
C VAL A 94 -4.38 -2.87 1.33
N SER A 95 -5.51 -2.48 0.74
CA SER A 95 -6.56 -3.39 0.26
C SER A 95 -6.42 -3.69 -1.24
N ASN A 96 -7.28 -4.58 -1.76
CA ASN A 96 -7.40 -4.83 -3.21
C ASN A 96 -7.81 -3.60 -4.02
N ASP A 97 -8.28 -2.53 -3.38
CA ASP A 97 -8.60 -1.26 -4.04
C ASP A 97 -7.37 -0.62 -4.69
N LEU A 98 -6.16 -0.92 -4.19
CA LEU A 98 -4.90 -0.55 -4.84
C LEU A 98 -4.83 -1.11 -6.25
N TYR A 99 -5.23 -2.36 -6.45
CA TYR A 99 -5.16 -3.05 -7.73
C TYR A 99 -6.17 -2.46 -8.73
N ASP A 100 -7.36 -2.10 -8.27
CA ASP A 100 -8.32 -1.33 -9.06
C ASP A 100 -7.76 0.03 -9.48
N GLY A 101 -7.05 0.71 -8.56
CA GLY A 101 -6.39 1.98 -8.84
C GLY A 101 -5.30 1.86 -9.90
N ILE A 102 -4.46 0.82 -9.81
CA ILE A 102 -3.41 0.54 -10.81
C ILE A 102 -4.04 0.26 -12.18
N LYS A 103 -5.09 -0.56 -12.24
CA LYS A 103 -5.82 -0.86 -13.49
C LYS A 103 -6.39 0.41 -14.14
N LYS A 104 -6.89 1.35 -13.34
CA LYS A 104 -7.40 2.65 -13.82
C LYS A 104 -6.28 3.61 -14.25
N TRP A 105 -5.12 3.52 -13.62
CA TRP A 105 -3.96 4.34 -13.98
C TRP A 105 -3.33 3.86 -15.30
N LEU A 106 -3.37 2.56 -15.56
CA LEU A 106 -2.88 1.95 -16.79
C LEU A 106 -3.80 2.21 -17.99
N PRO A 107 -3.23 2.34 -19.21
CA PRO A 107 -4.02 2.42 -20.43
C PRO A 107 -4.75 1.09 -20.71
N TYR A 108 -5.95 1.19 -21.29
CA TYR A 108 -6.73 0.04 -21.78
C TYR A 108 -5.88 -0.75 -22.78
N LYS A 109 -5.58 -2.03 -22.49
CA LYS A 109 -4.67 -2.98 -23.20
C LYS A 109 -3.25 -3.14 -22.64
N THR A 110 -3.04 -2.88 -21.36
CA THR A 110 -1.74 -3.19 -20.74
C THR A 110 -1.53 -4.70 -20.57
N GLU A 111 -0.32 -5.19 -20.83
CA GLU A 111 0.08 -6.57 -20.57
C GLU A 111 0.00 -6.89 -19.07
N ASN A 112 -0.49 -8.08 -18.74
CA ASN A 112 -0.61 -8.54 -17.35
C ASN A 112 0.73 -8.49 -16.59
N GLU A 113 1.85 -8.65 -17.30
CA GLU A 113 3.20 -8.59 -16.72
C GLU A 113 3.55 -7.18 -16.22
N LEU A 114 3.27 -6.13 -17.00
CA LEU A 114 3.47 -4.75 -16.56
C LEU A 114 2.57 -4.40 -15.37
N GLU A 115 1.30 -4.81 -15.42
CA GLU A 115 0.38 -4.60 -14.29
C GLU A 115 0.94 -5.26 -13.02
N ASN A 116 1.42 -6.50 -13.12
CA ASN A 116 2.01 -7.21 -11.99
C ASN A 116 3.33 -6.59 -11.52
N ALA A 117 4.17 -6.08 -12.42
CA ALA A 117 5.41 -5.38 -12.05
C ALA A 117 5.12 -4.10 -11.25
N ILE A 118 4.11 -3.31 -11.65
CA ILE A 118 3.67 -2.13 -10.89
C ILE A 118 3.14 -2.54 -9.52
N LYS A 119 2.28 -3.56 -9.46
CA LYS A 119 1.78 -4.07 -8.18
C LYS A 119 2.93 -4.50 -7.27
N CYS A 120 3.88 -5.31 -7.74
CA CYS A 120 5.07 -5.73 -7.00
C CYS A 120 5.85 -4.52 -6.46
N SER A 121 6.10 -3.54 -7.32
CA SER A 121 6.87 -2.33 -6.96
C SER A 121 6.18 -1.53 -5.85
N LEU A 122 4.87 -1.33 -5.97
CA LEU A 122 4.10 -0.59 -4.97
C LEU A 122 3.97 -1.36 -3.65
N ILE A 123 3.75 -2.67 -3.68
CA ILE A 123 3.72 -3.50 -2.46
C ILE A 123 5.09 -3.50 -1.77
N ALA A 124 6.18 -3.70 -2.51
CA ALA A 124 7.53 -3.62 -1.95
C ALA A 124 7.78 -2.24 -1.31
N MET A 125 7.33 -1.16 -1.96
CA MET A 125 7.41 0.19 -1.40
C MET A 125 6.60 0.36 -0.12
N PHE A 126 5.37 -0.15 -0.02
CA PHE A 126 4.58 -0.08 1.22
C PHE A 126 5.24 -0.90 2.34
N LEU A 127 5.76 -2.08 2.01
CA LEU A 127 6.56 -2.88 2.94
C LEU A 127 7.85 -2.15 3.35
N ARG A 128 8.45 -1.32 2.51
CA ARG A 128 9.62 -0.55 2.95
C ARG A 128 9.23 0.64 3.83
N THR A 129 8.25 1.42 3.40
CA THR A 129 8.00 2.78 3.90
C THR A 129 6.99 2.86 5.04
N SER A 130 5.97 1.99 5.04
CA SER A 130 4.87 2.08 6.00
C SER A 130 5.31 1.64 7.39
N LYS A 131 5.23 2.55 8.36
CA LYS A 131 5.72 2.32 9.73
C LYS A 131 4.77 1.48 10.57
N ASN A 132 3.47 1.54 10.27
CA ASN A 132 2.40 0.90 11.05
C ASN A 132 1.44 0.12 10.14
N LEU A 133 1.96 -0.53 9.10
CA LEU A 133 1.14 -1.34 8.19
C LEU A 133 0.59 -2.56 8.94
N ARG A 134 -0.73 -2.58 9.18
CA ARG A 134 -1.44 -3.61 9.94
C ARG A 134 -2.20 -4.59 9.05
N HIS A 135 -2.76 -4.07 7.96
CA HIS A 135 -3.52 -4.86 6.99
C HIS A 135 -2.86 -4.80 5.61
N LEU A 136 -2.70 -5.96 4.97
CA LEU A 136 -2.11 -6.07 3.64
C LEU A 136 -2.85 -7.12 2.80
N SER A 137 -3.28 -6.73 1.61
CA SER A 137 -3.84 -7.63 0.60
C SER A 137 -2.83 -7.91 -0.50
N LEU A 138 -2.57 -9.18 -0.81
CA LEU A 138 -1.66 -9.60 -1.87
C LEU A 138 -2.38 -10.47 -2.91
N ASN A 139 -2.06 -10.25 -4.18
CA ASN A 139 -2.49 -11.15 -5.25
C ASN A 139 -1.42 -12.22 -5.51
N GLY A 140 -1.81 -13.45 -5.82
CA GLY A 140 -0.89 -14.55 -6.06
C GLY A 140 0.14 -14.28 -7.16
N PRO A 141 -0.21 -13.67 -8.31
CA PRO A 141 0.77 -13.37 -9.37
C PRO A 141 1.93 -12.45 -8.95
N ILE A 142 1.79 -11.71 -7.84
CA ILE A 142 2.84 -10.80 -7.34
C ILE A 142 3.62 -11.41 -6.16
N CYS A 143 3.20 -12.57 -5.65
CA CYS A 143 3.86 -13.25 -4.55
C CYS A 143 5.14 -13.92 -5.07
N ASN A 144 6.28 -13.24 -4.88
CA ASN A 144 7.60 -13.72 -5.24
C ASN A 144 8.57 -13.62 -4.05
N GLN A 145 9.79 -14.11 -4.24
CA GLN A 145 10.83 -14.13 -3.21
C GLN A 145 11.07 -12.76 -2.57
N THR A 146 11.18 -11.69 -3.36
CA THR A 146 11.42 -10.32 -2.87
C THR A 146 10.29 -9.82 -1.97
N ILE A 147 9.03 -10.11 -2.32
CA ILE A 147 7.88 -9.75 -1.48
C ILE A 147 7.95 -10.50 -0.14
N PHE A 148 8.23 -11.80 -0.16
CA PHE A 148 8.39 -12.57 1.07
C PHE A 148 9.55 -12.06 1.94
N GLU A 149 10.69 -11.71 1.34
CA GLU A 149 11.82 -11.11 2.05
C GLU A 149 11.46 -9.82 2.78
N ASN A 150 10.66 -8.97 2.14
CA ASN A 150 10.16 -7.74 2.75
C ASN A 150 9.09 -8.02 3.82
N LEU A 151 8.27 -9.06 3.65
CA LEU A 151 7.29 -9.50 4.65
C LEU A 151 7.96 -10.02 5.93
N TYR A 152 9.06 -10.78 5.82
CA TYR A 152 9.78 -11.28 7.00
C TYR A 152 10.33 -10.16 7.88
N LYS A 153 10.64 -9.00 7.28
CA LYS A 153 11.14 -7.81 8.01
C LYS A 153 10.02 -7.04 8.70
N LYS A 154 8.74 -7.35 8.40
CA LYS A 154 7.59 -6.64 8.98
C LYS A 154 7.01 -7.35 10.18
N THR A 155 6.99 -6.62 11.28
CA THR A 155 6.40 -7.03 12.56
C THR A 155 5.10 -6.31 12.89
N THR A 156 4.60 -5.44 12.01
CA THR A 156 3.39 -4.65 12.27
C THR A 156 2.14 -5.24 11.65
N ILE A 157 2.28 -6.18 10.71
CA ILE A 157 1.16 -6.76 9.97
C ILE A 157 0.44 -7.73 10.90
N THR A 158 -0.85 -7.48 11.14
CA THR A 158 -1.73 -8.29 11.99
C THR A 158 -2.81 -8.99 11.17
N SER A 159 -3.13 -8.49 9.98
CA SER A 159 -4.11 -9.08 9.08
C SER A 159 -3.57 -9.14 7.65
N MET A 160 -3.77 -10.28 6.99
CA MET A 160 -3.38 -10.48 5.61
C MET A 160 -4.50 -11.14 4.80
N ASP A 161 -4.79 -10.58 3.64
CA ASP A 161 -5.66 -11.20 2.64
C ASP A 161 -4.78 -11.67 1.46
N LEU A 162 -4.90 -12.94 1.08
CA LEU A 162 -4.21 -13.50 -0.10
C LEU A 162 -5.27 -13.90 -1.12
N CYS A 163 -5.25 -13.27 -2.29
CA CYS A 163 -6.16 -13.54 -3.40
C CYS A 163 -5.45 -14.28 -4.53
N GLU A 164 -6.11 -15.22 -5.21
CA GLU A 164 -5.58 -15.90 -6.42
C GLU A 164 -4.23 -16.59 -6.17
N PHE A 165 -4.04 -17.13 -4.97
CA PHE A 165 -2.75 -17.66 -4.54
C PHE A 165 -2.41 -18.96 -5.28
N LYS A 166 -1.21 -19.01 -5.87
CA LYS A 166 -0.71 -20.16 -6.63
C LYS A 166 0.03 -21.14 -5.72
N TYR A 167 -0.07 -22.44 -6.00
CA TYR A 167 0.60 -23.48 -5.23
C TYR A 167 2.13 -23.28 -5.11
N LYS A 168 2.78 -22.78 -6.17
CA LYS A 168 4.23 -22.51 -6.18
C LYS A 168 4.70 -21.49 -5.13
N ALA A 169 3.79 -20.65 -4.64
CA ALA A 169 4.10 -19.67 -3.60
C ALA A 169 3.82 -20.18 -2.17
N ILE A 170 3.28 -21.39 -2.01
CA ILE A 170 2.89 -21.95 -0.71
C ILE A 170 4.08 -22.09 0.24
N ASP A 171 5.23 -22.56 -0.23
CA ASP A 171 6.41 -22.72 0.65
C ASP A 171 6.89 -21.38 1.22
N GLY A 172 6.84 -20.32 0.42
CA GLY A 172 7.14 -18.96 0.86
C GLY A 172 6.15 -18.48 1.93
N LEU A 173 4.85 -18.78 1.73
CA LEU A 173 3.81 -18.45 2.71
C LEU A 173 3.98 -19.24 4.01
N VAL A 174 4.21 -20.55 3.95
CA VAL A 174 4.44 -21.39 5.13
C VAL A 174 5.64 -20.88 5.91
N THR A 175 6.73 -20.54 5.22
CA THR A 175 7.92 -19.97 5.84
C THR A 175 7.64 -18.62 6.50
N PHE A 176 6.82 -17.76 5.87
CA PHE A 176 6.36 -16.51 6.46
C PHE A 176 5.55 -16.72 7.73
N LEU A 177 4.55 -17.59 7.69
CA LEU A 177 3.70 -17.88 8.84
C LEU A 177 4.50 -18.46 10.01
N ASN A 178 5.49 -19.31 9.74
CA ASN A 178 6.35 -19.87 10.79
C ASN A 178 7.24 -18.82 11.49
N LYS A 179 7.61 -17.75 10.80
CA LYS A 179 8.44 -16.67 11.36
C LYS A 179 7.62 -15.50 11.92
N ASN A 180 6.36 -15.40 11.52
CA ASN A 180 5.52 -14.28 11.89
C ASN A 180 4.88 -14.50 13.27
N SER A 181 5.08 -13.56 14.19
CA SER A 181 4.51 -13.60 15.54
C SER A 181 3.35 -12.63 15.77
N THR A 182 2.98 -11.82 14.76
CA THR A 182 2.04 -10.70 14.90
C THR A 182 0.74 -10.87 14.14
N LEU A 183 0.71 -11.79 13.17
CA LEU A 183 -0.44 -12.08 12.32
C LEU A 183 -1.50 -12.81 13.15
N THR A 184 -2.65 -12.18 13.32
CA THR A 184 -3.81 -12.73 14.04
C THR A 184 -4.93 -13.13 13.09
N SER A 185 -4.86 -12.70 11.84
CA SER A 185 -5.87 -12.96 10.81
C SER A 185 -5.21 -13.23 9.46
N LEU A 186 -5.53 -14.37 8.86
CA LEU A 186 -5.14 -14.73 7.50
C LEU A 186 -6.39 -15.17 6.74
N ASN A 187 -6.64 -14.54 5.60
CA ASN A 187 -7.72 -14.92 4.70
C ASN A 187 -7.12 -15.41 3.38
N LEU A 188 -7.52 -16.61 2.95
CA LEU A 188 -7.13 -17.20 1.68
C LEU A 188 -8.34 -17.20 0.76
N ARG A 189 -8.31 -16.38 -0.30
CA ARG A 189 -9.38 -16.28 -1.29
C ARG A 189 -8.91 -16.85 -2.62
N SER A 190 -9.66 -17.81 -3.15
CA SER A 190 -9.43 -18.43 -4.47
C SER A 190 -8.02 -19.02 -4.65
N ILE A 191 -7.78 -20.19 -4.05
CA ILE A 191 -6.54 -20.95 -4.26
C ILE A 191 -6.62 -21.62 -5.63
N GLN A 192 -5.68 -21.30 -6.53
CA GLN A 192 -5.57 -21.95 -7.84
C GLN A 192 -4.70 -23.20 -7.72
N LEU A 193 -5.34 -24.36 -7.70
CA LEU A 193 -4.68 -25.66 -7.86
C LEU A 193 -4.44 -25.87 -9.36
N GLU A 194 -3.28 -25.44 -9.86
CA GLU A 194 -2.85 -25.85 -11.20
C GLU A 194 -2.54 -27.35 -11.13
N TYR A 195 -3.38 -28.18 -11.76
CA TYR A 195 -3.08 -29.60 -11.95
C TYR A 195 -1.98 -29.68 -13.00
N GLU A 196 -0.77 -30.11 -12.62
CA GLU A 196 0.23 -30.54 -13.60
C GLU A 196 -0.27 -31.87 -14.22
N GLY A 197 -1.18 -31.75 -15.18
CA GLY A 197 -1.61 -32.86 -16.02
C GLY A 197 -0.52 -33.19 -17.04
N SER A 198 0.23 -34.25 -16.72
CA SER A 198 0.86 -35.26 -17.60
C SER A 198 1.34 -34.86 -18.99
#